data_AF-A0A9D7ITW5-F1
#
_entry.id   AF-A0A9D7ITW5-F1
#
_cell.length_a   1.000
_cell.length_b   1.000
_cell.length_c   1.000
_cell.angle_alpha   90.00
_cell.angle_beta   90.00
_cell.angle_gamma   90.00
#
_symmetry.space_group_name_H-M   'P 1'
#
loop_
_entity.id
_entity.type
_entity.pdbx_description
1 polymer ?
#
loop_
_entity_poly.entity_id
_entity_poly.type
_entity_poly.pdbx_seq_one_letter_code
_entity_poly.pdbx_strand_id
1 'polypeptide(L)'
;MPMRTVFQNGVLRWERGVLRPLRDGTFQSGPLRFSFKLGMDGKPISAEINTGGDANSRFTAQAAWSPTPAELQSFAGTWHSDEADASFTIVIDGGQAFFAQRPATRQLLHPQYKDHFTVGQGSDQVIWGTRNPGGRITKLHVGTPRMRDMPFDPAGMK
;
A
#
# COMPACT_ATOMS: atom_id res chain seq x y z
N MET A 1 -0.83 -3.24 -5.56
CA MET A 1 -0.86 -1.76 -5.55
C MET A 1 -2.15 -1.31 -4.87
N PRO A 2 -2.10 -0.30 -3.99
CA PRO A 2 -3.33 0.37 -3.56
C PRO A 2 -4.05 0.92 -4.78
N MET A 3 -5.37 0.88 -4.78
CA MET A 3 -6.17 1.48 -5.82
C MET A 3 -6.74 2.80 -5.33
N ARG A 4 -6.47 3.88 -6.06
CA ARG A 4 -7.05 5.18 -5.76
C ARG A 4 -8.31 5.45 -6.58
N THR A 5 -9.37 5.85 -5.89
CA THR A 5 -10.55 6.46 -6.50
C THR A 5 -10.67 7.93 -6.07
N VAL A 6 -11.16 8.77 -6.98
CA VAL A 6 -11.33 10.21 -6.73
C VAL A 6 -12.65 10.65 -7.37
N PHE A 7 -13.44 11.43 -6.64
CA PHE A 7 -14.59 12.12 -7.19
C PHE A 7 -14.18 13.53 -7.61
N GLN A 8 -14.23 13.82 -8.91
CA GLN A 8 -13.82 15.11 -9.47
C GLN A 8 -14.84 15.57 -10.50
N ASN A 9 -15.36 16.79 -10.34
CA ASN A 9 -16.32 17.42 -11.25
C ASN A 9 -17.54 16.53 -11.54
N GLY A 10 -18.10 15.89 -10.52
CA GLY A 10 -19.27 15.02 -10.67
C GLY A 10 -18.95 13.60 -11.21
N VAL A 11 -17.68 13.29 -11.46
CA VAL A 11 -17.27 12.02 -12.07
C VAL A 11 -16.39 11.24 -11.11
N LEU A 12 -16.76 9.99 -10.84
CA LEU A 12 -15.90 9.05 -10.12
C LEU A 12 -14.83 8.52 -11.07
N ARG A 13 -13.57 8.65 -10.67
CA ARG A 13 -12.39 8.23 -11.44
C ARG A 13 -11.55 7.27 -10.62
N TRP A 14 -10.79 6.45 -11.31
CA TRP A 14 -9.72 5.64 -10.74
C TRP A 14 -8.50 5.73 -11.66
N GLU A 15 -7.37 5.15 -11.23
CA GLU A 15 -6.08 5.25 -11.92
C GLU A 15 -6.13 4.92 -13.43
N ARG A 16 -7.04 4.03 -13.84
CA ARG A 16 -7.13 3.55 -15.22
C ARG A 16 -8.36 4.08 -15.98
N GLY A 17 -9.16 4.98 -15.41
CA GLY A 17 -10.28 5.56 -16.15
C GLY A 17 -11.42 6.13 -15.31
N VAL A 18 -12.59 6.22 -15.94
CA VAL A 18 -13.83 6.71 -15.33
C VAL A 18 -14.68 5.54 -14.88
N LEU A 19 -15.21 5.62 -13.65
CA LEU A 19 -16.21 4.71 -13.12
C LEU A 19 -17.60 5.28 -13.43
N ARG A 20 -18.28 4.72 -14.42
CA ARG A 20 -19.63 5.13 -14.82
C ARG A 20 -20.67 4.41 -13.97
N PRO A 21 -21.61 5.11 -13.29
CA PRO A 21 -22.64 4.46 -12.49
C PRO A 21 -23.62 3.68 -13.37
N LEU A 22 -24.06 2.53 -12.89
CA LEU A 22 -25.11 1.70 -13.48
C LEU A 22 -26.36 1.71 -12.60
N ARG A 23 -27.49 1.27 -13.18
CA ARG A 23 -28.80 1.27 -12.48
C ARG A 23 -28.86 0.32 -11.28
N ASP A 24 -28.03 -0.71 -11.26
CA ASP A 24 -27.95 -1.70 -10.18
C ASP A 24 -27.04 -1.26 -9.02
N GLY A 25 -26.58 0.01 -9.03
CA GLY A 25 -25.68 0.57 -8.01
C GLY A 25 -24.20 0.20 -8.21
N THR A 26 -23.87 -0.58 -9.23
CA THR A 26 -22.47 -0.87 -9.60
C THR A 26 -21.89 0.20 -10.51
N PHE A 27 -20.58 0.15 -10.74
CA PHE A 27 -19.89 1.05 -11.66
C PHE A 27 -19.13 0.27 -12.73
N GLN A 28 -19.07 0.82 -13.94
CA GLN A 28 -18.35 0.22 -15.06
C GLN A 28 -17.14 1.05 -15.49
N SER A 29 -16.03 0.37 -15.76
CA SER A 29 -14.86 0.94 -16.45
C SER A 29 -14.29 -0.11 -17.42
N GLY A 30 -14.56 0.04 -18.71
CA GLY A 30 -14.20 -0.96 -19.71
C GLY A 30 -14.88 -2.30 -19.42
N PRO A 31 -14.14 -3.43 -19.36
CA PRO A 31 -14.69 -4.74 -19.01
C PRO A 31 -14.92 -4.93 -17.50
N LEU A 32 -14.42 -4.01 -16.66
CA LEU A 32 -14.45 -4.17 -15.22
C LEU A 32 -15.76 -3.63 -14.63
N ARG A 33 -16.32 -4.40 -13.69
CA ARG A 33 -17.46 -3.98 -12.87
C ARG A 33 -17.03 -3.84 -11.41
N PHE A 34 -17.38 -2.71 -10.82
CA PHE A 34 -17.05 -2.33 -9.44
C PHE A 34 -18.32 -2.30 -8.60
N SER A 35 -18.27 -2.94 -7.43
CA SER A 35 -19.29 -2.80 -6.39
C SER A 35 -18.65 -2.19 -5.16
N PHE A 36 -19.26 -1.14 -4.60
CA PHE A 36 -18.80 -0.52 -3.36
C PHE A 36 -19.75 -0.88 -2.23
N LYS A 37 -19.18 -1.36 -1.11
CA LYS A 37 -19.92 -1.50 0.13
C LYS A 37 -19.75 -0.23 0.94
N LEU A 38 -20.86 0.37 1.37
CA LEU A 38 -20.85 1.54 2.25
C LEU A 38 -20.99 1.11 3.72
N GLY A 39 -20.36 1.88 4.61
CA GLY A 39 -20.58 1.82 6.04
C GLY A 39 -21.89 2.53 6.44
N MET A 40 -22.21 2.50 7.73
CA MET A 40 -23.40 3.18 8.28
C MET A 40 -23.34 4.71 8.11
N ASP A 41 -22.13 5.27 7.97
CA ASP A 41 -21.88 6.69 7.72
C ASP A 41 -21.98 7.07 6.23
N GLY A 42 -22.38 6.12 5.37
CA GLY A 42 -22.48 6.31 3.92
C GLY A 42 -21.14 6.33 3.19
N LYS A 43 -20.01 6.09 3.87
CA LYS A 43 -18.68 6.07 3.23
C LYS A 43 -18.31 4.67 2.73
N PRO A 44 -17.56 4.55 1.60
CA PRO A 44 -17.07 3.25 1.16
C PRO A 44 -16.15 2.59 2.20
N ILE A 45 -16.41 1.33 2.53
CA ILE A 45 -15.58 0.49 3.40
C ILE A 45 -14.87 -0.64 2.64
N SER A 46 -15.40 -1.04 1.48
CA SER A 46 -14.75 -2.00 0.60
C SER A 46 -15.20 -1.83 -0.84
N ALA A 47 -14.41 -2.35 -1.77
CA ALA A 47 -14.78 -2.49 -3.16
C ALA A 47 -14.52 -3.91 -3.65
N GLU A 48 -15.40 -4.43 -4.50
CA GLU A 48 -15.20 -5.67 -5.24
C GLU A 48 -15.11 -5.35 -6.71
N ILE A 49 -14.11 -5.93 -7.38
CA ILE A 49 -13.86 -5.75 -8.80
C ILE A 49 -13.99 -7.10 -9.47
N ASN A 50 -15.00 -7.20 -10.34
CA ASN A 50 -15.22 -8.35 -11.20
C ASN A 50 -14.65 -8.06 -12.61
N THR A 51 -13.86 -9.01 -13.12
CA THR A 51 -13.19 -8.92 -14.44
C THR A 51 -13.98 -9.61 -15.57
N GLY A 52 -15.17 -10.15 -15.28
CA GLY A 52 -15.97 -10.95 -16.20
C GLY A 52 -15.68 -12.46 -16.17
N GLY A 53 -14.91 -12.94 -15.19
CA GLY A 53 -14.63 -14.36 -14.94
C GLY A 53 -14.69 -14.71 -13.44
N ASP A 54 -14.12 -15.85 -13.01
CA ASP A 54 -14.25 -16.36 -11.63
C ASP A 54 -13.43 -15.58 -10.58
N ALA A 55 -12.50 -14.72 -10.99
CA ALA A 55 -11.63 -13.99 -10.09
C ALA A 55 -12.21 -12.60 -9.72
N ASN A 56 -12.69 -12.49 -8.48
CA ASN A 56 -13.04 -11.20 -7.87
C ASN A 56 -11.90 -10.72 -6.98
N SER A 57 -11.45 -9.47 -7.20
CA SER A 57 -10.53 -8.81 -6.28
C SER A 57 -11.31 -8.00 -5.26
N ARG A 58 -11.03 -8.23 -3.98
CA ARG A 58 -11.62 -7.46 -2.87
C ARG A 58 -10.60 -6.47 -2.31
N PHE A 59 -11.04 -5.23 -2.16
CA PHE A 59 -10.28 -4.13 -1.59
C PHE A 59 -10.97 -3.64 -0.32
N THR A 60 -10.18 -3.26 0.67
CA THR A 60 -10.67 -2.57 1.87
C THR A 60 -10.32 -1.10 1.76
N ALA A 61 -11.27 -0.22 2.09
CA ALA A 61 -11.02 1.22 2.08
C ALA A 61 -10.01 1.58 3.18
N GLN A 62 -9.05 2.44 2.84
CA GLN A 62 -8.02 2.91 3.74
C GLN A 62 -7.91 4.43 3.64
N ALA A 63 -7.67 5.09 4.76
CA ALA A 63 -7.41 6.52 4.78
C ALA A 63 -6.01 6.81 4.23
N ALA A 64 -5.90 7.88 3.43
CA ALA A 64 -4.60 8.41 3.05
C ALA A 64 -3.81 8.77 4.31
N TRP A 65 -2.53 8.41 4.35
CA TRP A 65 -1.68 8.62 5.52
C TRP A 65 -0.60 9.66 5.23
N SER A 66 -0.56 10.71 6.04
CA SER A 66 0.52 11.68 6.09
C SER A 66 1.31 11.46 7.39
N PRO A 67 2.37 10.65 7.36
CA PRO A 67 3.09 10.28 8.58
C PRO A 67 3.76 11.48 9.24
N THR A 68 3.75 11.49 10.57
CA THR A 68 4.59 12.40 11.35
C THR A 68 6.07 11.98 11.28
N PRO A 69 7.03 12.89 11.54
CA PRO A 69 8.45 12.53 11.61
C PRO A 69 8.74 11.39 12.59
N ALA A 70 8.08 11.38 13.76
CA ALA A 70 8.23 10.31 14.76
C ALA A 70 7.70 8.96 14.26
N GLU A 71 6.60 8.96 13.51
CA GLU A 71 6.09 7.74 12.88
C GLU A 71 7.04 7.22 11.81
N LEU A 72 7.59 8.09 10.95
CA LEU A 72 8.60 7.68 9.97
C LEU A 72 9.85 7.12 10.65
N GLN A 73 10.31 7.76 11.73
CA GLN A 73 11.46 7.32 12.49
C GLN A 73 11.31 5.89 13.03
N SER A 74 10.07 5.45 13.29
CA SER A 74 9.80 4.06 13.74
C SER A 74 10.12 2.97 12.71
N PHE A 75 10.31 3.34 11.44
CA PHE A 75 10.74 2.43 10.37
C PHE A 75 12.26 2.40 10.17
N ALA A 76 12.97 3.41 10.68
CA ALA A 76 14.39 3.60 10.43
C ALA A 76 15.21 2.42 10.94
N GLY A 77 16.22 2.01 10.15
CA GLY A 77 17.13 0.93 10.52
C GLY A 77 17.27 -0.11 9.42
N THR A 78 18.10 -1.12 9.72
CA THR A 78 18.35 -2.24 8.82
C THR A 78 17.37 -3.36 9.11
N TRP A 79 16.86 -3.97 8.04
CA TRP A 79 15.89 -5.05 8.06
C TRP A 79 16.48 -6.24 7.30
N HIS A 80 16.37 -7.44 7.84
CA HIS A 80 16.91 -8.67 7.25
C HIS A 80 15.83 -9.73 7.12
N SER A 81 15.86 -10.46 6.02
CA SER A 81 15.05 -11.64 5.78
C SER A 81 15.96 -12.84 5.66
N ASP A 82 15.85 -13.78 6.60
CA ASP A 82 16.55 -15.07 6.52
C ASP A 82 16.07 -15.87 5.30
N GLU A 83 14.78 -15.72 4.93
CA GLU A 83 14.18 -16.42 3.78
C GLU A 83 14.76 -15.93 2.45
N ALA A 84 14.95 -14.63 2.30
CA ALA A 84 15.51 -14.05 1.08
C ALA A 84 17.04 -13.94 1.10
N ASP A 85 17.69 -14.26 2.23
CA ASP A 85 19.10 -13.95 2.52
C ASP A 85 19.47 -12.52 2.08
N ALA A 86 18.62 -11.57 2.47
CA ALA A 86 18.68 -10.21 1.97
C ALA A 86 18.45 -9.18 3.07
N SER A 87 19.11 -8.03 2.93
CA SER A 87 18.91 -6.87 3.79
C SER A 87 18.71 -5.59 3.01
N PHE A 88 17.90 -4.70 3.59
CA PHE A 88 17.80 -3.31 3.18
C PHE A 88 17.76 -2.42 4.41
N THR A 89 17.93 -1.12 4.20
CA THR A 89 17.86 -0.12 5.25
C THR A 89 16.78 0.90 4.91
N ILE A 90 15.93 1.23 5.88
CA ILE A 90 15.09 2.41 5.80
C ILE A 90 15.87 3.58 6.40
N VAL A 91 16.10 4.60 5.59
CA VAL A 91 16.80 5.83 5.98
C VAL A 91 15.79 6.96 6.06
N ILE A 92 15.77 7.71 7.15
CA ILE A 92 14.98 8.93 7.27
C ILE A 92 15.90 10.13 7.09
N ASP A 93 15.58 10.96 6.11
CA ASP A 93 16.38 12.13 5.73
C ASP A 93 15.44 13.23 5.25
N GLY A 94 15.65 14.47 5.72
CA GLY A 94 14.80 15.61 5.35
C GLY A 94 13.30 15.42 5.64
N GLY A 95 12.93 14.60 6.62
CA GLY A 95 11.53 14.28 6.92
C GLY A 95 10.88 13.29 5.93
N GLN A 96 11.68 12.63 5.08
CA GLN A 96 11.24 11.62 4.13
C GLN A 96 11.89 10.27 4.43
N ALA A 97 11.22 9.18 4.05
CA ALA A 97 11.75 7.84 4.19
C ALA A 97 12.30 7.33 2.86
N PHE A 98 13.43 6.63 2.90
CA PHE A 98 14.08 6.06 1.73
C PHE A 98 14.36 4.58 1.96
N PHE A 99 14.04 3.76 0.97
CA PHE A 99 14.59 2.42 0.83
C PHE A 99 16.03 2.54 0.32
N ALA A 100 16.98 1.95 1.04
CA ALA A 100 18.38 1.89 0.67
C ALA A 100 18.88 0.45 0.63
N GLN A 101 19.56 0.10 -0.46
CA GLN A 101 20.21 -1.19 -0.63
C GLN A 101 21.57 -1.00 -1.28
N ARG A 102 22.58 -1.71 -0.76
CA ARG A 102 23.95 -1.63 -1.28
C ARG A 102 24.02 -2.19 -2.72
N PRO A 103 24.92 -1.66 -3.57
CA PRO A 103 25.88 -0.59 -3.29
C PRO A 103 25.33 0.83 -3.45
N ALA A 104 24.28 1.07 -4.24
CA ALA A 104 23.88 2.43 -4.62
C ALA A 104 22.36 2.67 -4.73
N THR A 105 21.53 1.66 -4.44
CA THR A 105 20.07 1.82 -4.55
C THR A 105 19.58 2.73 -3.43
N ARG A 106 18.95 3.84 -3.79
CA ARG A 106 18.22 4.72 -2.88
C ARG A 106 16.93 5.17 -3.56
N GLN A 107 15.80 4.76 -3.02
CA GLN A 107 14.48 5.06 -3.57
C GLN A 107 13.59 5.69 -2.52
N LEU A 108 12.90 6.77 -2.89
CA LEU A 108 11.94 7.43 -2.00
C LEU A 108 10.78 6.48 -1.70
N LEU A 109 10.40 6.39 -0.43
CA LEU A 109 9.17 5.72 -0.01
C LEU A 109 8.01 6.70 -0.04
N HIS A 110 6.94 6.32 -0.73
CA HIS A 110 5.72 7.12 -0.83
C HIS A 110 4.65 6.53 0.10
N PRO A 111 4.29 7.20 1.21
CA PRO A 111 3.21 6.76 2.09
C PRO A 111 1.89 6.64 1.32
N GLN A 112 1.15 5.57 1.58
CA GLN A 112 -0.14 5.30 0.92
C GLN A 112 -1.28 5.39 1.94
N TYR A 113 -1.29 4.43 2.85
CA TYR A 113 -2.15 4.36 4.03
C TYR A 113 -1.29 3.89 5.20
N LYS A 114 -1.88 3.81 6.40
CA LYS A 114 -1.14 3.59 7.63
C LYS A 114 -0.12 2.45 7.50
N ASP A 115 1.14 2.79 7.73
CA ASP A 115 2.29 1.89 7.74
C ASP A 115 2.57 1.18 6.38
N HIS A 116 2.02 1.68 5.27
CA HIS A 116 2.23 1.14 3.91
C HIS A 116 2.85 2.17 2.97
N PHE A 117 3.84 1.72 2.20
CA PHE A 117 4.59 2.52 1.24
C PHE A 117 4.66 1.83 -0.12
N THR A 118 4.68 2.61 -1.19
CA THR A 118 5.27 2.18 -2.48
C THR A 118 6.74 2.62 -2.54
N VAL A 119 7.57 1.84 -3.22
CA VAL A 119 9.01 2.12 -3.34
C VAL A 119 9.31 2.75 -4.69
N GLY A 120 9.80 3.99 -4.68
CA GLY A 120 10.07 4.76 -5.90
C GLY A 120 8.81 5.11 -6.70
N GLN A 121 8.97 5.92 -7.74
CA GLN A 121 7.88 6.20 -8.66
C GLN A 121 7.72 5.08 -9.69
N GLY A 122 6.49 4.64 -9.92
CA GLY A 122 6.15 3.67 -10.97
C GLY A 122 6.60 2.23 -10.70
N SER A 123 7.06 1.91 -9.50
CA SER A 123 7.45 0.55 -9.14
C SER A 123 6.28 -0.22 -8.52
N ASP A 124 6.21 -1.52 -8.82
CA ASP A 124 5.22 -2.42 -8.24
C ASP A 124 5.62 -2.96 -6.85
N GLN A 125 6.73 -2.48 -6.30
CA GLN A 125 7.19 -2.87 -4.98
C GLN A 125 6.47 -2.07 -3.88
N VAL A 126 6.01 -2.79 -2.87
CA VAL A 126 5.41 -2.23 -1.67
C VAL A 126 6.15 -2.71 -0.43
N ILE A 127 6.17 -1.84 0.59
CA ILE A 127 6.68 -2.17 1.93
C ILE A 127 5.58 -1.84 2.92
N TRP A 128 5.31 -2.74 3.87
CA TRP A 128 4.41 -2.45 4.98
C TRP A 128 4.89 -2.97 6.32
N GLY A 129 4.51 -2.26 7.38
CA GLY A 129 4.91 -2.61 8.74
C GLY A 129 3.80 -3.28 9.53
N THR A 130 4.19 -4.22 10.40
CA THR A 130 3.34 -4.74 11.47
C THR A 130 3.81 -4.18 12.81
N ARG A 131 2.87 -3.67 13.60
CA ARG A 131 3.13 -3.18 14.96
C ARG A 131 2.69 -4.19 16.00
N ASN A 132 3.42 -4.26 17.11
CA ASN A 132 2.94 -4.94 18.32
C ASN A 132 1.87 -4.09 19.04
N PRO A 133 1.21 -4.63 20.10
CA PRO A 133 0.22 -3.87 20.87
C PRO A 133 0.76 -2.58 21.51
N GLY A 134 2.07 -2.50 21.75
CA GLY A 134 2.75 -1.29 22.23
C GLY A 134 3.06 -0.27 21.14
N GLY A 135 2.63 -0.50 19.90
CA GLY A 135 2.80 0.43 18.77
C GLY A 135 4.19 0.40 18.11
N ARG A 136 5.11 -0.47 18.52
CA ARG A 136 6.43 -0.61 17.90
C ARG A 136 6.32 -1.46 16.62
N ILE A 137 6.94 -1.01 15.52
CA ILE A 137 7.10 -1.84 14.32
C ILE A 137 8.02 -3.01 14.66
N THR A 138 7.53 -4.23 14.49
CA THR A 138 8.26 -5.47 14.79
C THR A 138 8.65 -6.23 13.54
N LYS A 139 7.98 -5.98 12.41
CA LYS A 139 8.24 -6.65 11.15
C LYS A 139 7.95 -5.70 10.00
N LEU A 140 8.79 -5.73 8.98
CA LEU A 140 8.46 -5.20 7.67
C LEU A 140 8.17 -6.36 6.72
N HIS A 141 7.32 -6.09 5.75
CA HIS A 141 6.99 -7.02 4.69
C HIS A 141 7.24 -6.35 3.36
N VAL A 142 7.76 -7.10 2.41
CA VAL A 142 7.99 -6.64 1.04
C VAL A 142 7.10 -7.44 0.10
N GLY A 143 6.43 -6.71 -0.81
CA GLY A 143 5.59 -7.30 -1.83
C GLY A 143 5.97 -6.79 -3.22
N THR A 144 5.92 -7.68 -4.21
CA THR A 144 6.02 -7.39 -5.64
C THR A 144 4.98 -8.25 -6.37
N PRO A 145 4.77 -8.09 -7.70
CA PRO A 145 3.82 -8.93 -8.44
C PRO A 145 4.14 -10.43 -8.38
N ARG A 146 5.40 -10.80 -8.13
CA ARG A 146 5.87 -12.20 -8.10
C ARG A 146 6.24 -12.71 -6.70
N MET A 147 6.40 -11.82 -5.72
CA MET A 147 6.75 -12.16 -4.35
C MET A 147 5.74 -11.51 -3.41
N ARG A 148 4.98 -12.32 -2.69
CA ARG A 148 3.94 -11.83 -1.79
C ARG A 148 4.40 -12.03 -0.36
N ASP A 149 4.26 -10.98 0.45
CA ASP A 149 4.41 -11.05 1.91
C ASP A 149 5.77 -11.60 2.38
N MET A 150 6.88 -11.12 1.79
CA MET A 150 8.21 -11.51 2.22
C MET A 150 8.58 -10.80 3.53
N PRO A 151 8.78 -11.51 4.64
CA PRO A 151 9.01 -10.91 5.94
C PRO A 151 10.47 -10.47 6.13
N PHE A 152 10.66 -9.37 6.84
CA PHE A 152 11.95 -8.85 7.29
C PHE A 152 11.87 -8.43 8.75
N ASP A 153 12.82 -8.90 9.55
CA ASP A 153 12.96 -8.57 10.96
C ASP A 153 14.03 -7.48 11.16
N PRO A 154 13.97 -6.69 12.25
CA PRO A 154 15.00 -5.70 12.55
C PRO A 154 16.36 -6.38 12.71
N ALA A 155 17.36 -5.94 11.96
CA ALA A 155 18.72 -6.45 12.08
C ALA A 155 19.29 -6.06 13.45
N GLY A 156 19.46 -7.04 14.34
CA GLY A 156 19.88 -6.86 15.73
C GLY A 156 18.91 -7.43 16.78
N MET A 157 17.76 -7.96 16.37
CA MET A 157 16.96 -8.88 17.19
C MET A 157 17.46 -10.31 16.95
N LYS A 158 18.55 -10.69 17.63
CA LYS A 158 18.91 -12.09 17.89
C LYS A 158 18.94 -12.30 19.39
#